data_AF-A0ABD2PMN8-F1
#
_entry.id   AF-A0ABD2PMN8-F1
#
_cell.length_a   1.000
_cell.length_b   1.000
_cell.length_c   1.000
_cell.angle_alpha   90.00
_cell.angle_beta   90.00
_cell.angle_gamma   90.00
#
_symmetry.space_group_name_H-M   'P 1'
#
loop_
_entity.id
_entity.type
_entity.pdbx_description
1 polymer ?
#
loop_
_entity_poly.entity_id
_entity_poly.type
_entity_poly.pdbx_seq_one_letter_code
_entity_poly.pdbx_strand_id
1 'polypeptide(L)'
;METKPYLAMLLILCLLPMNAAVREYQILWKPDSISRHLEEPINVELNDGLIFLFHEDQHQPNCMYWTYSVKVYAECNTESPEARYLYCAKANRVIDQFAVNVHSVMVPQSGPSFRPNKPVYFL
;
A
#
# COMPACT_ATOMS: atom_id res chain seq x y z
N MET A 1 -17.79 62.86 22.37
CA MET A 1 -17.90 61.53 23.00
C MET A 1 -18.21 60.53 21.91
N GLU A 2 -17.50 59.41 21.96
CA GLU A 2 -17.02 58.62 20.82
C GLU A 2 -18.05 57.61 20.28
N THR A 3 -17.99 57.38 18.97
CA THR A 3 -18.69 56.31 18.24
C THR A 3 -17.96 54.98 18.42
N LYS A 4 -18.65 53.96 18.96
CA LYS A 4 -18.15 52.58 19.00
C LYS A 4 -18.42 51.89 17.66
N PRO A 5 -17.43 51.28 16.99
CA PRO A 5 -17.68 50.41 15.86
C PRO A 5 -18.10 49.03 16.37
N TYR A 6 -19.23 48.53 15.87
CA TYR A 6 -19.60 47.12 15.99
C TYR A 6 -18.59 46.31 15.18
N LEU A 7 -17.77 45.54 15.90
CA LEU A 7 -16.86 44.55 15.32
C LEU A 7 -17.74 43.51 14.60
N ALA A 8 -17.76 43.56 13.28
CA ALA A 8 -18.35 42.49 12.47
C ALA A 8 -17.55 41.22 12.75
N MET A 9 -18.13 40.31 13.54
CA MET A 9 -17.58 39.00 13.83
C MET A 9 -17.68 38.18 12.54
N LEU A 10 -16.64 38.27 11.71
CA LEU A 10 -16.50 37.48 10.49
C LEU A 10 -16.28 36.02 10.90
N LEU A 11 -17.36 35.24 10.91
CA LEU A 11 -17.32 33.80 11.11
C LEU A 11 -16.77 33.16 9.82
N ILE A 12 -15.45 33.14 9.67
CA ILE A 12 -14.82 32.28 8.67
C ILE A 12 -14.99 30.86 9.18
N LEU A 13 -16.05 30.18 8.73
CA LEU A 13 -16.10 28.73 8.74
C LEU A 13 -14.91 28.26 7.90
N CYS A 14 -13.87 27.75 8.56
CA CYS A 14 -12.81 27.00 7.90
C CYS A 14 -13.45 25.80 7.21
N LEU A 15 -13.80 25.98 5.93
CA LEU A 15 -13.95 24.88 4.98
C LEU A 15 -12.55 24.30 4.80
N LEU A 16 -12.13 23.48 5.77
CA LEU A 16 -11.01 22.58 5.56
C LEU A 16 -11.41 21.73 4.36
N PRO A 17 -10.67 21.76 3.24
CA PRO A 17 -10.82 20.71 2.26
C PRO A 17 -10.66 19.40 3.03
N MET A 18 -11.64 18.49 2.88
CA MET A 18 -11.50 17.12 3.37
C MET A 18 -10.31 16.55 2.61
N ASN A 19 -9.10 16.73 3.15
CA ASN A 19 -7.93 16.01 2.71
C ASN A 19 -8.32 14.55 2.89
N ALA A 20 -8.46 13.82 1.78
CA ALA A 20 -8.49 12.37 1.82
C ALA A 20 -7.28 11.96 2.68
N ALA A 21 -7.55 11.43 3.87
CA ALA A 21 -6.50 11.09 4.80
C ALA A 21 -5.71 9.96 4.16
N VAL A 22 -4.45 10.21 3.86
CA VAL A 22 -3.52 9.17 3.40
C VAL A 22 -3.49 8.08 4.46
N ARG A 23 -3.96 6.87 4.12
CA ARG A 23 -3.94 5.72 5.05
C ARG A 23 -2.69 4.90 4.79
N GLU A 24 -2.10 4.38 5.86
CA GLU A 24 -1.01 3.42 5.79
C GLU A 24 -1.47 2.07 6.32
N TYR A 25 -1.34 1.03 5.49
CA TYR A 25 -1.69 -0.34 5.82
C TYR A 25 -0.42 -1.14 6.09
N GLN A 26 -0.31 -1.72 7.28
CA GLN A 26 0.81 -2.60 7.63
C GLN A 26 0.41 -4.05 7.40
N ILE A 27 1.20 -4.76 6.59
CA ILE A 27 0.95 -6.13 6.16
C ILE A 27 2.12 -6.98 6.64
N LEU A 28 1.84 -7.91 7.55
CA LEU A 28 2.84 -8.88 8.00
C LEU A 28 2.99 -9.97 6.93
N TRP A 29 4.16 -10.02 6.29
CA TRP A 29 4.47 -10.94 5.20
C TRP A 29 5.14 -12.21 5.74
N LYS A 30 4.34 -13.08 6.36
CA LYS A 30 4.72 -14.42 6.84
C LYS A 30 3.74 -15.48 6.30
N PRO A 31 4.16 -16.75 6.10
CA PRO A 31 3.27 -17.83 5.64
C PRO A 31 1.98 -17.94 6.47
N ASP A 32 2.09 -17.87 7.80
CA ASP A 32 0.94 -18.02 8.69
C ASP A 32 0.00 -16.80 8.70
N SER A 33 0.52 -15.59 8.42
CA SER A 33 -0.27 -14.35 8.41
C SER A 33 -0.87 -14.01 7.05
N ILE A 34 -0.20 -14.42 5.96
CA ILE A 34 -0.72 -14.25 4.60
C ILE A 34 -2.04 -15.01 4.47
N SER A 35 -2.18 -16.18 5.09
CA SER A 35 -3.42 -16.98 5.09
C SER A 35 -4.68 -16.18 5.46
N ARG A 36 -4.59 -15.23 6.41
CA ARG A 36 -5.72 -14.37 6.81
C ARG A 36 -6.04 -13.27 5.79
N HIS A 37 -5.04 -12.81 5.03
CA HIS A 37 -5.23 -11.85 3.95
C HIS A 37 -5.61 -12.52 2.62
N LEU A 38 -5.57 -13.85 2.53
CA LEU A 38 -6.11 -14.60 1.39
C LEU A 38 -7.64 -14.61 1.38
N GLU A 39 -8.29 -14.36 2.53
CA GLU A 39 -9.75 -14.46 2.67
C GLU A 39 -10.47 -13.16 2.31
N GLU A 40 -9.86 -11.98 2.51
CA GLU A 40 -10.47 -10.69 2.22
C GLU A 40 -9.48 -9.70 1.54
N PRO A 41 -9.87 -9.05 0.42
CA PRO A 41 -9.03 -8.07 -0.25
C PRO A 41 -8.90 -6.79 0.58
N ILE A 42 -7.70 -6.20 0.58
CA ILE A 42 -7.47 -4.86 1.14
C ILE A 42 -7.96 -3.82 0.13
N ASN A 43 -9.02 -3.10 0.49
CA ASN A 43 -9.50 -1.97 -0.30
C ASN A 43 -8.66 -0.72 0.02
N VAL A 44 -8.05 -0.15 -1.02
CA VAL A 44 -7.17 1.03 -0.94
C VAL A 44 -7.67 2.16 -1.84
N GLU A 45 -7.32 3.38 -1.48
CA GLU A 45 -7.52 4.58 -2.29
C GLU A 45 -6.21 5.07 -2.90
N LEU A 46 -6.31 5.93 -3.91
CA LEU A 46 -5.13 6.58 -4.47
C LEU A 46 -4.44 7.41 -3.39
N ASN A 47 -3.11 7.32 -3.36
CA ASN A 47 -2.18 7.89 -2.39
C ASN A 47 -2.13 7.19 -1.03
N ASP A 48 -2.88 6.09 -0.83
CA ASP A 48 -2.65 5.22 0.34
C ASP A 48 -1.25 4.56 0.24
N GLY A 49 -0.71 4.16 1.39
CA GLY A 49 0.55 3.45 1.53
C GLY A 49 0.35 2.02 2.02
N LEU A 50 1.09 1.07 1.44
CA LEU A 50 1.18 -0.32 1.89
C LEU A 50 2.59 -0.58 2.40
N ILE A 51 2.72 -1.05 3.63
CA ILE A 51 4.00 -1.37 4.28
C ILE A 51 4.04 -2.86 4.54
N PHE A 52 4.87 -3.57 3.79
CA PHE A 52 5.11 -5.00 3.95
C PHE A 52 6.24 -5.23 4.94
N LEU A 53 5.95 -5.97 6.01
CA LEU A 53 6.89 -6.34 7.06
C LEU A 53 7.33 -7.79 6.85
N PHE A 54 8.56 -7.97 6.40
CA PHE A 54 9.20 -9.27 6.24
C PHE A 54 9.88 -9.62 7.54
N HIS A 55 9.63 -10.82 8.05
CA HIS A 55 10.26 -11.28 9.26
C HIS A 55 11.04 -12.54 8.96
N GLU A 56 12.26 -12.55 9.46
CA GLU A 56 13.25 -13.57 9.16
C GLU A 56 13.04 -14.77 10.08
N ASP A 57 12.15 -15.68 9.69
CA ASP A 57 12.06 -17.01 10.31
C ASP A 57 12.74 -18.09 9.45
N GLN A 58 13.26 -17.75 8.26
CA GLN A 58 13.76 -18.75 7.31
C GLN A 58 15.12 -18.38 6.71
N HIS A 59 16.02 -19.37 6.65
CA HIS A 59 17.31 -19.34 5.98
C HIS A 59 17.24 -19.18 4.44
N GLN A 60 16.11 -18.69 3.91
CA GLN A 60 15.87 -18.49 2.49
C GLN A 60 15.38 -17.06 2.22
N PRO A 61 15.84 -16.44 1.11
CA PRO A 61 15.38 -15.12 0.72
C PRO A 61 13.87 -15.12 0.44
N ASN A 62 13.14 -14.22 1.10
CA ASN A 62 11.71 -14.02 0.90
C ASN A 62 11.49 -12.95 -0.16
N CYS A 63 11.29 -13.38 -1.40
CA CYS A 63 11.06 -12.49 -2.54
C CYS A 63 9.57 -12.33 -2.81
N MET A 64 9.16 -11.10 -3.09
CA MET A 64 7.81 -10.69 -3.40
C MET A 64 7.70 -10.31 -4.87
N TYR A 65 6.62 -10.76 -5.49
CA TYR A 65 6.23 -10.46 -6.86
C TYR A 65 4.84 -9.85 -6.87
N TRP A 66 4.45 -9.31 -8.02
CA TRP A 66 3.07 -8.86 -8.22
C TRP A 66 2.58 -9.15 -9.63
N THR A 67 1.26 -9.26 -9.78
CA THR A 67 0.59 -9.47 -11.06
C THR A 67 -0.81 -8.85 -11.09
N TYR A 68 -1.35 -8.63 -12.29
CA TYR A 68 -2.78 -8.37 -12.47
C TYR A 68 -3.56 -9.64 -12.84
N SER A 69 -2.88 -10.76 -13.08
CA SER A 69 -3.49 -12.00 -13.54
C SER A 69 -3.89 -12.88 -12.37
N VAL A 70 -5.21 -13.07 -12.20
CA VAL A 70 -5.75 -13.98 -11.17
C VAL A 70 -5.28 -15.41 -11.38
N LYS A 71 -5.02 -15.82 -12.64
CA LYS A 71 -4.50 -17.15 -12.97
C LYS A 71 -3.08 -17.32 -12.43
N VAL A 72 -2.19 -16.35 -12.68
CA VAL A 72 -0.80 -16.39 -12.20
C VAL A 72 -0.75 -16.40 -10.68
N TYR A 73 -1.61 -15.61 -10.02
CA TYR A 73 -1.76 -15.61 -8.57
C TYR A 73 -2.24 -16.96 -8.03
N ALA A 74 -3.31 -17.53 -8.61
CA ALA A 74 -3.87 -18.80 -8.15
C ALA A 74 -2.91 -19.99 -8.34
N GLU A 75 -2.04 -19.94 -9.35
CA GLU A 75 -1.02 -20.96 -9.61
C GLU A 75 0.30 -20.71 -8.87
N CYS A 76 0.43 -19.59 -8.15
CA CYS A 76 1.68 -19.13 -7.54
C CYS A 76 2.87 -19.11 -8.52
N ASN A 77 2.64 -18.78 -9.80
CA ASN A 77 3.63 -18.95 -10.86
C ASN A 77 4.53 -17.70 -11.02
N THR A 78 5.61 -17.63 -10.25
CA THR A 78 6.59 -16.53 -10.30
C THR A 78 7.47 -16.54 -11.56
N GLU A 79 7.46 -17.62 -12.35
CA GLU A 79 8.20 -17.71 -13.62
C GLU A 79 7.42 -17.16 -14.82
N SER A 80 6.12 -16.86 -14.62
CA SER A 80 5.28 -16.25 -15.65
C SER A 80 5.84 -14.89 -16.08
N PRO A 81 5.82 -14.54 -17.38
CA PRO A 81 6.19 -13.20 -17.84
C PRO A 81 5.23 -12.10 -17.33
N GLU A 82 4.06 -12.49 -16.81
CA GLU A 82 3.10 -11.59 -16.17
C GLU A 82 3.36 -11.41 -14.66
N ALA A 83 4.27 -12.19 -14.07
CA ALA A 83 4.74 -12.01 -12.70
C ALA A 83 5.91 -11.03 -12.70
N ARG A 84 5.76 -9.91 -11.99
CA ARG A 84 6.76 -8.84 -11.94
C ARG A 84 7.45 -8.84 -10.60
N TYR A 85 8.77 -8.97 -10.63
CA TYR A 85 9.60 -8.86 -9.44
C TYR A 85 9.38 -7.51 -8.76
N LEU A 86 9.27 -7.52 -7.43
CA LEU A 86 9.07 -6.33 -6.63
C LEU A 86 10.23 -6.07 -5.70
N TYR A 87 10.51 -7.04 -4.83
CA TYR A 87 11.40 -6.87 -3.70
C TYR A 87 11.87 -8.22 -3.19
N CYS A 88 13.04 -8.28 -2.56
CA CYS A 88 13.45 -9.46 -1.84
C CYS A 88 14.12 -9.06 -0.53
N ALA A 89 13.62 -9.62 0.57
CA ALA A 89 14.12 -9.32 1.90
C ALA A 89 15.58 -9.77 2.02
N LYS A 90 16.41 -8.94 2.65
CA LYS A 90 17.83 -9.25 2.84
C LYS A 90 17.98 -10.29 3.95
N ALA A 91 18.80 -11.31 3.69
CA ALA A 91 19.29 -12.19 4.75
C ALA A 91 20.04 -11.37 5.82
N ASN A 92 19.80 -11.68 7.10
CA ASN A 92 20.35 -11.10 8.32
C ASN A 92 19.67 -9.83 8.86
N ARG A 93 18.38 -9.62 8.59
CA ARG A 93 17.58 -8.57 9.24
C ARG A 93 16.38 -9.20 9.93
N VAL A 94 16.31 -9.05 11.26
CA VAL A 94 15.20 -9.53 12.10
C VAL A 94 13.84 -9.12 11.52
N ILE A 95 13.74 -7.87 11.05
CA ILE A 95 12.60 -7.36 10.27
C ILE A 95 13.16 -6.52 9.12
N ASP A 96 12.75 -6.80 7.90
CA ASP A 96 12.95 -5.95 6.72
C ASP A 96 11.60 -5.38 6.28
N GLN A 97 11.59 -4.15 5.75
CA GLN A 97 10.35 -3.49 5.37
C GLN A 97 10.42 -2.98 3.94
N PHE A 98 9.29 -3.09 3.23
CA PHE A 98 9.14 -2.55 1.88
C PHE A 98 7.83 -1.79 1.77
N ALA A 99 7.89 -0.56 1.24
CA ALA A 99 6.74 0.31 1.09
C ALA A 99 6.33 0.41 -0.38
N VAL A 100 5.02 0.33 -0.62
CA VAL A 100 4.38 0.57 -1.92
C VAL A 100 3.37 1.70 -1.74
N ASN A 101 3.46 2.71 -2.59
CA ASN A 101 2.44 3.76 -2.62
C ASN A 101 1.43 3.46 -3.72
N VAL A 102 0.15 3.64 -3.41
CA VAL A 102 -0.97 3.39 -4.32
C VAL A 102 -1.11 4.56 -5.28
N HIS A 103 -0.35 4.54 -6.38
CA HIS A 103 -0.40 5.57 -7.41
C HIS A 103 -0.88 5.02 -8.76
N SER A 104 -1.52 5.89 -9.55
CA SER A 104 -2.02 5.54 -10.89
C SER A 104 -0.92 5.43 -11.94
N VAL A 105 0.25 6.00 -11.65
CA VAL A 105 1.44 5.98 -12.52
C VAL A 105 2.46 5.02 -11.93
N MET A 106 3.07 4.20 -12.81
CA MET A 106 4.18 3.34 -12.40
C MET A 106 5.38 4.22 -12.08
N VAL A 107 5.80 4.22 -10.83
CA VAL A 107 7.03 4.89 -10.40
C VAL A 107 8.12 3.80 -10.30
N PRO A 108 9.29 3.98 -10.92
CA PRO A 108 10.37 3.01 -10.84
C PRO A 108 10.71 2.68 -9.38
N GLN A 109 10.82 1.39 -9.05
CA GLN A 109 11.16 0.86 -7.71
C GLN A 109 10.09 1.01 -6.61
N SER A 110 8.91 1.57 -6.88
CA SER A 110 7.86 1.74 -5.86
C SER A 110 6.63 0.84 -6.03
N GLY A 111 6.71 -0.12 -6.97
CA GLY A 111 5.69 -1.16 -7.15
C GLY A 111 4.72 -0.96 -8.32
N PRO A 112 3.54 -1.63 -8.26
CA PRO A 112 2.57 -1.64 -9.36
C PRO A 112 1.92 -0.28 -9.60
N SER A 113 1.41 -0.06 -10.82
CA SER A 113 0.46 1.02 -11.07
C SER A 113 -0.95 0.56 -10.70
N PHE A 114 -1.63 1.31 -9.86
CA PHE A 114 -2.96 0.97 -9.39
C PHE A 114 -4.00 1.65 -10.28
N ARG A 115 -4.92 0.85 -10.83
CA ARG A 115 -6.07 1.39 -11.56
C ARG A 115 -7.31 1.20 -10.69
N PRO A 116 -8.19 2.21 -10.62
CA PRO A 116 -9.45 2.06 -9.90
C PRO A 116 -10.21 0.81 -10.35
N ASN A 117 -10.75 0.06 -9.38
CA ASN A 117 -11.50 -1.18 -9.60
C ASN A 117 -10.73 -2.31 -10.31
N LYS A 118 -9.40 -2.23 -10.38
CA LYS A 118 -8.57 -3.32 -10.91
C LYS A 118 -7.75 -3.93 -9.76
N PRO A 119 -7.94 -5.22 -9.45
CA PRO A 119 -7.18 -5.87 -8.39
C PRO A 119 -5.71 -6.01 -8.80
N VAL A 120 -4.85 -5.94 -7.78
CA VAL A 120 -3.42 -6.26 -7.87
C VAL A 120 -3.15 -7.37 -6.88
N TYR A 121 -2.47 -8.40 -7.33
CA TYR A 121 -2.14 -9.56 -6.53
C TYR A 121 -0.65 -9.53 -6.22
N PHE A 122 -0.30 -9.82 -4.97
CA PHE A 122 1.07 -9.99 -4.51
C PHE A 122 1.32 -11.48 -4.29
N LEU A 123 2.48 -11.98 -4.74
CA LEU A 123 2.92 -13.37 -4.60
C LEU A 123 4.21 -13.43 -3.79
#